data_AF-A0AA41MPE6-F1
#
_entry.id   AF-A0AA41MPE6-F1
#
_cell.length_a   1.000
_cell.length_b   1.000
_cell.length_c   1.000
_cell.angle_alpha   90.00
_cell.angle_beta   90.00
_cell.angle_gamma   90.00
#
_symmetry.space_group_name_H-M   'P 1'
#
loop_
_entity.id
_entity.type
_entity.pdbx_description
1 polymer ?
#
loop_
_entity_poly.entity_id
_entity_poly.type
_entity_poly.pdbx_seq_one_letter_code
_entity_poly.pdbx_strand_id
1 'polypeptide(L)'
;MERLAAPGEVRMSQAIQPAHANARGELSAGQLLKWIDTTACLAVGQVITIKAKVTRAFSTSMEISIKVIVQDTLTGIEKLVSVAFSTFVAKPVGKEKIHLKPVILLTEQDHVEHNLASERRKVRLQHEDTFNNLMKDSSSFEDPTCDEEEGTVATRGTAVQSIELVLPPHANHHGNTFGGQIMAWMETVATISASRLCKGHPFLKSVDMFKFRGPSTVGDRLVFNAIVNNTFQTCVEVGVRVEAFNCREWSEGRGRHINSAFLIYNAVDDKEELITFPRIEPISKDDFRRYRGAIARKRIRLGRKYVISHKEEVPLCIQWDESKQIKIYTLEEQDVLAVWVEKHVKSPANLAYCLLSDFTKRPLWDPHYMSCEVIDRVNENDQIYYIICSEVNGDKPKDFTVLVSRRKPLKDGNTYMVAAKSIILPSVPPSPQYIRSEVICAGFLIQPIDSTSCTVSYLNQMSASILPYFAGNLGGWSKSIEEAAASCIQFIENATDDGDISIL
;
A
#
# COMPACT_ATOMS: atom_id res chain seq x y z
N MET A 1 -22.17 -33.96 17.31
CA MET A 1 -21.84 -34.43 15.94
C MET A 1 -20.71 -33.55 15.43
N GLU A 2 -19.46 -33.98 15.61
CA GLU A 2 -18.29 -33.27 15.09
C GLU A 2 -18.35 -33.31 13.56
N ARG A 3 -18.43 -32.14 12.91
CA ARG A 3 -18.16 -32.04 11.48
C ARG A 3 -16.70 -32.45 11.28
N LEU A 4 -16.47 -33.62 10.70
CA LEU A 4 -15.16 -34.04 10.19
C LEU A 4 -14.60 -32.89 9.35
N ALA A 5 -13.43 -32.37 9.73
CA ALA A 5 -12.75 -31.32 8.98
C ALA A 5 -12.51 -31.80 7.54
N ALA A 6 -12.68 -30.89 6.57
CA ALA A 6 -12.40 -31.21 5.18
C ALA A 6 -10.93 -31.67 5.02
N PRO A 7 -10.62 -32.63 4.13
CA PRO A 7 -9.26 -33.11 3.95
C PRO A 7 -8.31 -31.97 3.57
N GLY A 8 -7.29 -31.71 4.41
CA GLY A 8 -6.31 -30.64 4.21
C GLY A 8 -6.52 -29.37 5.06
N GLU A 9 -7.53 -29.36 5.95
CA GLU A 9 -7.73 -28.30 6.94
C GLU A 9 -7.17 -28.71 8.31
N VAL A 10 -6.39 -27.82 8.92
CA VAL A 10 -5.84 -27.98 10.27
C VAL A 10 -6.37 -26.85 11.14
N ARG A 11 -6.88 -27.20 12.32
CA ARG A 11 -7.30 -26.25 13.35
C ARG A 11 -6.41 -26.40 14.57
N MET A 12 -5.85 -25.29 15.03
CA MET A 12 -5.13 -25.17 16.30
C MET A 12 -5.85 -24.15 17.17
N SER A 13 -6.06 -24.48 18.45
CA SER A 13 -6.60 -23.54 19.43
C SER A 13 -5.67 -23.46 20.62
N GLN A 14 -5.34 -22.23 21.06
CA GLN A 14 -4.50 -21.99 22.22
C GLN A 14 -5.05 -20.86 23.09
N ALA A 15 -5.01 -21.07 24.40
CA ALA A 15 -5.28 -20.02 25.38
C ALA A 15 -4.04 -19.15 25.57
N ILE A 16 -4.22 -17.83 25.63
CA ILE A 16 -3.13 -16.88 25.86
C ILE A 16 -2.78 -16.91 27.35
N GLN A 17 -1.58 -17.39 27.66
CA GLN A 17 -1.03 -17.47 29.01
C GLN A 17 -0.04 -16.31 29.25
N PRO A 18 0.27 -15.97 30.50
CA PRO A 18 1.26 -14.93 30.81
C PRO A 18 2.63 -15.18 30.16
N ALA A 19 3.05 -16.44 29.98
CA ALA A 19 4.29 -16.79 29.30
C ALA A 19 4.34 -16.43 27.80
N HIS A 20 3.18 -16.09 27.21
CA HIS A 20 3.05 -15.71 25.81
C HIS A 20 2.96 -14.19 25.62
N ALA A 21 2.94 -13.42 26.71
CA ALA A 21 2.65 -12.00 26.70
C ALA A 21 3.89 -11.11 26.85
N ASN A 22 3.79 -9.88 26.37
CA ASN A 22 4.73 -8.79 26.59
C ASN A 22 4.52 -8.17 27.98
N ALA A 23 5.28 -7.12 28.30
CA ALA A 23 5.20 -6.43 29.59
C ALA A 23 3.82 -5.81 29.91
N ARG A 24 2.96 -5.60 28.90
CA ARG A 24 1.58 -5.09 29.07
C ARG A 24 0.54 -6.20 29.20
N GLY A 25 0.93 -7.47 29.20
CA GLY A 25 -0.03 -8.59 29.21
C GLY A 25 -0.72 -8.80 27.86
N GLU A 26 -0.15 -8.26 26.78
CA GLU A 26 -0.61 -8.51 25.41
C GLU A 26 0.24 -9.62 24.77
N LEU A 27 -0.33 -10.45 23.92
CA LEU A 27 0.38 -11.50 23.20
C LEU A 27 1.56 -10.91 22.40
N SER A 28 2.75 -11.48 22.60
CA SER A 28 3.91 -11.16 21.77
C SER A 28 3.60 -11.47 20.31
N ALA A 29 3.81 -10.49 19.43
CA ALA A 29 3.59 -10.69 18.01
C ALA A 29 4.54 -11.76 17.44
N GLY A 30 5.74 -11.91 18.00
CA GLY A 30 6.65 -13.02 17.69
C GLY A 30 6.08 -14.39 18.04
N GLN A 31 5.40 -14.51 19.19
CA GLN A 31 4.71 -15.74 19.57
C GLN A 31 3.52 -16.01 18.64
N LEU A 32 2.77 -14.98 18.24
CA LEU A 32 1.72 -15.11 17.24
C LEU A 32 2.28 -15.53 15.88
N LEU A 33 3.41 -14.96 15.43
CA LEU A 33 4.08 -15.35 14.19
C LEU A 33 4.60 -16.79 14.22
N LYS A 34 5.02 -17.28 15.39
CA LYS A 34 5.35 -18.70 15.59
C LYS A 34 4.14 -19.61 15.38
N TRP A 35 2.93 -19.13 15.67
CA TRP A 35 1.67 -19.84 15.45
C TRP A 35 0.96 -19.50 14.12
N ILE A 36 1.40 -18.39 13.50
CA ILE A 36 1.24 -17.86 12.13
C ILE A 36 0.27 -16.67 11.93
N ASP A 37 0.93 -15.52 11.67
CA ASP A 37 0.61 -14.21 11.04
C ASP A 37 -0.49 -13.26 11.56
N THR A 38 -0.16 -11.95 11.55
CA THR A 38 -0.61 -10.84 12.45
C THR A 38 -1.80 -10.03 11.90
N THR A 39 -2.73 -9.44 12.67
CA THR A 39 -2.56 -8.38 13.67
C THR A 39 -3.75 -8.26 14.63
N ALA A 40 -3.50 -8.36 15.93
CA ALA A 40 -4.34 -7.75 16.96
C ALA A 40 -3.53 -7.70 18.26
N CYS A 41 -3.69 -6.64 19.05
CA CYS A 41 -3.29 -6.66 20.45
C CYS A 41 -4.23 -7.63 21.17
N LEU A 42 -3.77 -8.86 21.40
CA LEU A 42 -4.55 -9.92 22.03
C LEU A 42 -4.19 -9.97 23.51
N ALA A 43 -5.18 -9.96 24.40
CA ALA A 43 -4.96 -9.92 25.84
C ALA A 43 -4.88 -11.34 26.45
N VAL A 44 -4.14 -11.47 27.54
CA VAL A 44 -4.14 -12.70 28.37
C VAL A 44 -5.57 -13.08 28.76
N GLY A 45 -5.90 -14.37 28.67
CA GLY A 45 -7.25 -14.90 28.94
C GLY A 45 -8.16 -15.07 27.72
N GLN A 46 -7.75 -14.56 26.55
CA GLN A 46 -8.42 -14.84 25.28
C GLN A 46 -7.95 -16.17 24.67
N VAL A 47 -8.77 -16.75 23.79
CA VAL A 47 -8.46 -18.00 23.06
C VAL A 47 -8.26 -17.68 21.59
N ILE A 48 -7.12 -18.09 21.05
CA ILE A 48 -6.80 -17.96 19.62
C ILE A 48 -7.17 -19.25 18.92
N THR A 49 -7.90 -19.15 17.81
CA THR A 49 -8.15 -20.24 16.88
C THR A 49 -7.49 -19.92 15.54
N ILE A 50 -6.58 -20.78 15.12
CA ILE A 50 -5.87 -20.70 13.85
C ILE A 50 -6.40 -21.81 12.95
N LYS A 51 -6.93 -21.42 11.79
CA LYS A 51 -7.38 -22.34 10.75
C LYS A 51 -6.43 -22.23 9.57
N ALA A 52 -5.78 -23.32 9.21
CA ALA A 52 -4.90 -23.40 8.05
C ALA A 52 -5.49 -24.36 7.02
N LYS A 53 -5.47 -23.97 5.74
CA LYS A 53 -5.98 -24.76 4.62
C LYS A 53 -5.02 -24.70 3.44
N VAL A 54 -4.71 -25.84 2.85
CA VAL A 54 -3.99 -25.89 1.58
C VAL A 54 -4.90 -25.37 0.47
N THR A 55 -4.59 -24.19 -0.09
CA THR A 55 -5.38 -23.62 -1.21
C THR A 55 -4.99 -24.24 -2.53
N ARG A 56 -3.69 -24.49 -2.73
CA ARG A 56 -3.17 -25.10 -3.95
C ARG A 56 -1.85 -25.81 -3.73
N ALA A 57 -1.74 -27.00 -4.33
CA ALA A 57 -0.48 -27.72 -4.49
C ALA A 57 0.06 -27.49 -5.92
N PHE A 58 1.36 -27.20 -6.01
CA PHE A 58 2.10 -27.12 -7.28
C PHE A 58 2.97 -28.38 -7.43
N SER A 59 4.16 -28.27 -8.03
CA SER A 59 5.07 -29.41 -8.20
C SER A 59 5.67 -29.86 -6.86
N THR A 60 6.45 -28.98 -6.22
CA THR A 60 7.14 -29.24 -4.94
C THR A 60 6.70 -28.30 -3.83
N SER A 61 5.93 -27.25 -4.17
CA SER A 61 5.43 -26.25 -3.24
C SER A 61 3.92 -26.27 -3.12
N MET A 62 3.42 -25.80 -1.99
CA MET A 62 1.99 -25.60 -1.75
C MET A 62 1.76 -24.24 -1.11
N GLU A 63 0.65 -23.60 -1.47
CA GLU A 63 0.16 -22.40 -0.80
C GLU A 63 -0.82 -22.82 0.29
N ILE A 64 -0.66 -22.22 1.47
CA ILE A 64 -1.49 -22.44 2.64
C ILE A 64 -2.09 -21.09 3.04
N SER A 65 -3.42 -21.02 3.06
CA SER A 65 -4.17 -19.90 3.61
C SER A 65 -4.34 -20.12 5.11
N ILE A 66 -4.18 -19.06 5.88
CA ILE A 66 -4.17 -19.09 7.34
C ILE A 66 -5.10 -17.99 7.82
N LYS A 67 -6.09 -18.37 8.64
CA LYS A 67 -7.08 -17.46 9.22
C LYS A 67 -6.98 -17.54 10.74
N VAL A 68 -6.72 -16.41 11.37
CA VAL A 68 -6.57 -16.28 12.82
C VAL A 68 -7.80 -15.56 13.37
N ILE A 69 -8.47 -16.20 14.33
CA ILE A 69 -9.65 -15.66 15.02
C ILE A 69 -9.32 -15.64 16.50
N VAL A 70 -9.59 -14.53 17.18
CA VAL A 70 -9.56 -14.46 18.64
C VAL A 70 -10.98 -14.55 19.18
N GLN A 71 -11.16 -15.28 20.26
CA GLN A 71 -12.38 -15.33 21.04
C GLN A 71 -12.10 -14.83 22.46
N ASP A 72 -12.86 -13.84 22.90
CA ASP A 72 -12.90 -13.46 24.31
C ASP A 72 -13.78 -14.45 25.07
N THR A 73 -13.21 -15.06 26.12
CA THR A 73 -13.86 -16.12 26.90
C THR A 73 -14.93 -15.57 27.85
N LEU A 74 -14.85 -14.29 28.22
CA LEU A 74 -15.81 -13.65 29.13
C LEU A 74 -17.03 -13.13 28.38
N THR A 75 -16.81 -12.46 27.25
CA THR A 75 -17.89 -11.86 26.45
C THR A 75 -18.43 -12.79 25.37
N GLY A 76 -17.69 -13.84 25.02
CA GLY A 76 -18.01 -14.76 23.93
C GLY A 76 -17.80 -14.16 22.53
N ILE A 77 -17.33 -12.92 22.41
CA ILE A 77 -17.16 -12.22 21.13
C ILE A 77 -15.96 -12.80 20.37
N GLU A 78 -16.17 -13.16 19.12
CA GLU A 78 -15.12 -13.55 18.18
C GLU A 78 -14.72 -12.39 17.26
N LYS A 79 -13.43 -12.16 17.06
CA LYS A 79 -12.89 -11.15 16.15
C LYS A 79 -11.87 -11.76 15.19
N LEU A 80 -11.92 -11.33 13.92
CA LEU A 80 -10.91 -11.68 12.93
C LEU A 80 -9.63 -10.89 13.22
N VAL A 81 -8.50 -11.60 13.32
CA VAL A 81 -7.19 -11.02 13.65
C VAL A 81 -6.34 -10.90 12.39
N SER A 82 -6.25 -11.98 11.62
CA SER A 82 -5.41 -12.01 10.42
C SER A 82 -5.92 -12.98 9.39
N VAL A 83 -5.66 -12.64 8.14
CA VAL A 83 -5.71 -13.55 7.00
C VAL A 83 -4.35 -13.47 6.30
N ALA A 84 -3.64 -14.59 6.26
CA ALA A 84 -2.30 -14.68 5.73
C ALA A 84 -2.14 -15.83 4.75
N PHE A 85 -1.13 -15.74 3.89
CA PHE A 85 -0.78 -16.78 2.93
C PHE A 85 0.69 -17.14 3.09
N SER A 86 0.95 -18.42 3.32
CA SER A 86 2.30 -18.96 3.45
C SER A 86 2.59 -20.00 2.38
N THR A 87 3.86 -20.14 2.02
CA THR A 87 4.32 -21.08 1.00
C THR A 87 5.25 -22.10 1.62
N PHE A 88 4.86 -23.37 1.54
CA PHE A 88 5.68 -24.46 2.03
C PHE A 88 6.24 -25.25 0.85
N VAL A 89 7.46 -25.76 1.01
CA VAL A 89 8.12 -26.63 0.04
C VAL A 89 8.34 -27.98 0.71
N ALA A 90 7.87 -29.04 0.09
CA ALA A 90 8.08 -30.37 0.60
C ALA A 90 9.55 -30.78 0.43
N LYS A 91 10.16 -31.20 1.54
CA LYS A 91 11.52 -31.76 1.58
C LYS A 91 11.42 -33.26 1.81
N PRO A 92 11.50 -34.09 0.75
CA PRO A 92 11.45 -35.54 0.89
C PRO A 92 12.68 -36.05 1.65
N VAL A 93 12.52 -37.19 2.32
CA VAL A 93 13.62 -37.90 2.95
C VAL A 93 14.37 -38.65 1.86
N GLY A 94 15.62 -38.24 1.57
CA GLY A 94 16.46 -38.85 0.53
C GLY A 94 16.57 -38.02 -0.76
N LYS A 95 16.92 -38.68 -1.88
CA LYS A 95 17.18 -38.02 -3.19
C LYS A 95 15.95 -38.00 -4.13
N GLU A 96 14.82 -38.53 -3.70
CA GLU A 96 13.65 -38.65 -4.56
C GLU A 96 12.96 -37.30 -4.80
N LYS A 97 12.42 -37.11 -6.02
CA LYS A 97 11.61 -35.93 -6.34
C LYS A 97 10.17 -36.19 -5.88
N ILE A 98 9.68 -35.36 -4.95
CA ILE A 98 8.30 -35.41 -4.52
C ILE A 98 7.38 -34.72 -5.53
N HIS A 99 6.26 -35.37 -5.85
CA HIS A 99 5.17 -34.80 -6.63
C HIS A 99 3.96 -34.69 -5.72
N LEU A 100 3.52 -33.46 -5.48
CA LEU A 100 2.36 -33.21 -4.62
C LEU A 100 1.07 -33.59 -5.35
N LYS A 101 0.15 -34.23 -4.62
CA LYS A 101 -1.19 -34.52 -5.15
C LYS A 101 -1.96 -33.21 -5.33
N PRO A 102 -2.74 -33.06 -6.41
CA PRO A 102 -3.64 -31.92 -6.58
C PRO A 102 -4.62 -31.82 -5.41
N VAL A 103 -4.93 -30.58 -5.01
CA VAL A 103 -5.95 -30.32 -3.97
C VAL A 103 -7.32 -30.61 -4.56
N ILE A 104 -8.15 -31.34 -3.82
CA ILE A 104 -9.53 -31.62 -4.23
C ILE A 104 -10.36 -30.37 -3.97
N LEU A 105 -11.01 -29.85 -5.01
CA LEU A 105 -11.87 -28.66 -4.95
C LEU A 105 -13.32 -29.14 -4.85
N LEU A 106 -14.03 -28.75 -3.79
CA LEU A 106 -15.40 -29.19 -3.53
C LEU A 106 -16.40 -28.03 -3.64
N THR A 107 -15.99 -26.84 -3.23
CA THR A 107 -16.85 -25.64 -3.18
C THR A 107 -16.43 -24.61 -4.22
N GLU A 108 -17.35 -23.75 -4.64
CA GLU A 108 -17.05 -22.58 -5.49
C GLU A 108 -15.91 -21.72 -4.90
N GLN A 109 -15.90 -21.57 -3.57
CA GLN A 109 -14.83 -20.85 -2.88
C GLN A 109 -13.46 -21.53 -3.05
N ASP A 110 -13.41 -22.87 -3.06
CA ASP A 110 -12.16 -23.60 -3.31
C ASP A 110 -11.64 -23.35 -4.72
N HIS A 111 -12.54 -23.32 -5.72
CA HIS A 111 -12.19 -23.01 -7.10
C HIS A 111 -11.62 -21.60 -7.25
N VAL A 112 -12.26 -20.60 -6.61
CA VAL A 112 -11.79 -19.21 -6.60
C VAL A 112 -10.41 -19.11 -5.91
N GLU A 113 -10.26 -19.67 -4.71
CA GLU A 113 -8.98 -19.63 -3.98
C GLU A 113 -7.86 -20.33 -4.72
N HIS A 114 -8.15 -21.44 -5.40
CA HIS A 114 -7.19 -22.16 -6.23
C HIS A 114 -6.69 -21.31 -7.41
N ASN A 115 -7.57 -20.52 -8.04
CA ASN A 115 -7.20 -19.61 -9.12
C ASN A 115 -6.42 -18.40 -8.58
N LEU A 116 -6.87 -17.80 -7.49
CA LEU A 116 -6.17 -16.69 -6.83
C LEU A 116 -4.76 -17.10 -6.35
N ALA A 117 -4.57 -18.35 -5.92
CA ALA A 117 -3.25 -18.87 -5.55
C ALA A 117 -2.23 -18.79 -6.71
N SER A 118 -2.67 -18.89 -7.97
CA SER A 118 -1.82 -18.71 -9.15
C SER A 118 -1.36 -17.25 -9.29
N GLU A 119 -2.29 -16.31 -9.16
CA GLU A 119 -1.97 -14.88 -9.26
C GLU A 119 -1.10 -14.42 -8.09
N ARG A 120 -1.41 -14.84 -6.86
CA ARG A 120 -0.57 -14.63 -5.68
C ARG A 120 0.83 -15.20 -5.86
N ARG A 121 0.98 -16.34 -6.56
CA ARG A 121 2.30 -16.90 -6.90
C ARG A 121 3.08 -16.02 -7.87
N LYS A 122 2.44 -15.45 -8.90
CA LYS A 122 3.10 -14.51 -9.82
C LYS A 122 3.64 -13.30 -9.07
N VAL A 123 2.81 -12.70 -8.20
CA VAL A 123 3.21 -11.56 -7.35
C VAL A 123 4.39 -11.92 -6.43
N ARG A 124 4.39 -13.13 -5.84
CA ARG A 124 5.51 -13.62 -5.02
C ARG A 124 6.82 -13.70 -5.80
N LEU A 125 6.77 -14.19 -7.04
CA LEU A 125 7.97 -14.37 -7.86
C LEU A 125 8.50 -13.05 -8.42
N GLN A 126 7.61 -12.13 -8.79
CA GLN A 126 7.97 -10.82 -9.36
C GLN A 126 8.33 -9.78 -8.30
N HIS A 127 8.09 -10.06 -7.01
CA HIS A 127 8.25 -9.06 -5.95
C HIS A 127 9.64 -8.42 -5.88
N GLU A 128 10.68 -9.22 -6.04
CA GLU A 128 12.07 -8.75 -6.00
C GLU A 128 12.35 -7.83 -7.20
N ASP A 129 11.89 -8.20 -8.39
CA ASP A 129 12.05 -7.40 -9.61
C ASP A 129 11.27 -6.08 -9.51
N THR A 130 10.02 -6.12 -9.01
CA THR A 130 9.21 -4.92 -8.77
C THR A 130 9.93 -3.97 -7.81
N PHE A 131 10.46 -4.49 -6.70
CA PHE A 131 11.20 -3.67 -5.74
C PHE A 131 12.47 -3.08 -6.36
N ASN A 132 13.23 -3.88 -7.10
CA ASN A 132 14.47 -3.43 -7.73
C ASN A 132 14.23 -2.35 -8.80
N ASN A 133 13.14 -2.45 -9.56
CA ASN A 133 12.78 -1.42 -10.53
C ASN A 133 12.45 -0.08 -9.84
N LEU A 134 11.64 -0.10 -8.78
CA LEU A 134 11.36 1.10 -7.98
C LEU A 134 12.60 1.73 -7.34
N MET A 135 13.55 0.89 -6.93
CA MET A 135 14.82 1.38 -6.39
C MET A 135 15.66 2.08 -7.47
N LYS A 136 15.61 1.64 -8.73
CA LYS A 136 16.29 2.33 -9.85
C LYS A 136 15.67 3.70 -10.11
N ASP A 137 14.34 3.80 -10.11
CA ASP A 137 13.64 5.08 -10.32
C ASP A 137 13.92 6.08 -9.18
N SER A 138 14.14 5.59 -7.96
CA SER A 138 14.51 6.45 -6.83
C SER A 138 15.97 6.93 -6.83
N SER A 139 16.83 6.33 -7.68
CA SER A 139 18.27 6.64 -7.73
C SER A 139 18.62 7.80 -8.68
N SER A 140 17.67 8.23 -9.52
CA SER A 140 17.82 9.41 -10.38
C SER A 140 17.51 10.74 -9.69
N PHE A 141 17.09 10.71 -8.42
CA PHE A 141 16.85 11.89 -7.61
C PHE A 141 18.11 12.24 -6.81
N GLU A 142 18.56 13.49 -6.92
CA GLU A 142 19.62 14.05 -6.07
C GLU A 142 19.30 13.80 -4.59
N ASP A 143 20.33 13.53 -3.80
CA ASP A 143 20.18 13.28 -2.37
C ASP A 143 19.45 14.49 -1.74
N PRO A 144 18.37 14.27 -0.97
CA PRO A 144 17.62 15.38 -0.38
C PRO A 144 18.58 16.19 0.50
N THR A 145 18.83 17.44 0.11
CA THR A 145 19.40 18.43 1.01
C THR A 145 18.33 18.72 2.05
N CYS A 146 18.44 18.09 3.22
CA CYS A 146 17.63 18.47 4.35
C CYS A 146 18.12 19.84 4.83
N ASP A 147 17.27 20.85 4.71
CA ASP A 147 17.38 22.05 5.54
C ASP A 147 17.43 21.61 7.02
N GLU A 148 18.15 22.34 7.87
CA GLU A 148 18.24 22.08 9.31
C GLU A 148 16.85 22.26 9.97
N GLU A 149 15.94 21.32 9.75
CA GLU A 149 14.63 21.26 10.40
C GLU A 149 14.79 20.71 11.82
N GLU A 150 14.27 21.47 12.76
CA GLU A 150 14.32 21.18 14.18
C GLU A 150 13.53 19.89 14.51
N GLY A 151 14.22 18.80 14.86
CA GLY A 151 13.61 17.55 15.37
C GLY A 151 13.89 16.25 14.60
N THR A 152 14.84 16.23 13.65
CA THR A 152 15.27 14.99 12.99
C THR A 152 16.14 14.10 13.90
N VAL A 153 16.06 12.78 13.70
CA VAL A 153 16.82 11.80 14.50
C VAL A 153 17.55 10.81 13.60
N ALA A 154 18.81 10.54 13.92
CA ALA A 154 19.63 9.56 13.23
C ALA A 154 19.26 8.11 13.60
N THR A 155 19.33 7.20 12.63
CA THR A 155 18.99 5.77 12.82
C THR A 155 19.99 5.00 13.69
N ARG A 156 21.22 5.51 13.88
CA ARG A 156 22.33 4.77 14.54
C ARG A 156 21.97 4.29 15.95
N GLY A 157 21.26 5.10 16.74
CA GLY A 157 20.84 4.74 18.10
C GLY A 157 19.83 3.58 18.16
N THR A 158 19.16 3.28 17.06
CA THR A 158 18.12 2.24 16.98
C THR A 158 18.66 0.86 16.59
N ALA A 159 19.94 0.74 16.26
CA ALA A 159 20.52 -0.52 15.78
C ALA A 159 20.61 -1.57 16.89
N VAL A 160 20.01 -2.74 16.68
CA VAL A 160 19.99 -3.86 17.62
C VAL A 160 20.63 -5.07 16.97
N GLN A 161 21.49 -5.76 17.72
CA GLN A 161 22.03 -7.06 17.35
C GLN A 161 21.66 -8.06 18.44
N SER A 162 21.17 -9.23 18.03
CA SER A 162 20.99 -10.38 18.90
C SER A 162 21.54 -11.64 18.24
N ILE A 163 21.88 -12.63 19.05
CA ILE A 163 22.36 -13.93 18.59
C ILE A 163 21.61 -15.04 19.33
N GLU A 164 21.10 -16.01 18.57
CA GLU A 164 20.38 -17.16 19.10
C GLU A 164 21.02 -18.44 18.62
N LEU A 165 21.16 -19.42 19.52
CA LEU A 165 21.63 -20.75 19.18
C LEU A 165 20.42 -21.63 18.81
N VAL A 166 20.48 -22.29 17.65
CA VAL A 166 19.45 -23.24 17.25
C VAL A 166 19.61 -24.53 18.05
N LEU A 167 18.67 -24.79 18.94
CA LEU A 167 18.59 -25.98 19.78
C LEU A 167 17.59 -26.99 19.18
N PRO A 168 17.61 -28.26 19.62
CA PRO A 168 16.65 -29.27 19.18
C PRO A 168 15.16 -28.86 19.18
N PRO A 169 14.61 -28.15 20.20
CA PRO A 169 13.21 -27.72 20.16
C PRO A 169 12.90 -26.67 19.08
N HIS A 170 13.92 -26.03 18.50
CA HIS A 170 13.76 -24.99 17.47
C HIS A 170 13.69 -25.58 16.05
N ALA A 171 13.83 -26.91 15.91
CA ALA A 171 13.88 -27.59 14.64
C ALA A 171 12.91 -28.77 14.56
N ASN A 172 12.57 -29.17 13.33
CA ASN A 172 11.83 -30.39 13.09
C ASN A 172 12.70 -31.64 13.37
N HIS A 173 12.09 -32.82 13.33
CA HIS A 173 12.78 -34.10 13.57
C HIS A 173 13.90 -34.41 12.56
N HIS A 174 13.98 -33.69 11.44
CA HIS A 174 15.09 -33.76 10.48
C HIS A 174 16.21 -32.75 10.78
N GLY A 175 16.11 -31.99 11.88
CA GLY A 175 17.08 -30.99 12.28
C GLY A 175 16.98 -29.66 11.53
N ASN A 176 15.93 -29.42 10.73
CA ASN A 176 15.73 -28.13 10.06
C ASN A 176 14.97 -27.15 10.96
N THR A 177 15.50 -25.95 11.12
CA THR A 177 14.92 -24.89 11.95
C THR A 177 13.52 -24.50 11.47
N PHE A 178 12.57 -24.35 12.39
CA PHE A 178 11.23 -23.86 12.06
C PHE A 178 11.26 -22.40 11.64
N GLY A 179 10.69 -22.07 10.49
CA GLY A 179 10.57 -20.67 10.03
C GLY A 179 9.82 -19.78 11.03
N GLY A 180 8.80 -20.32 11.70
CA GLY A 180 8.07 -19.63 12.77
C GLY A 180 8.95 -19.23 13.96
N GLN A 181 9.96 -20.04 14.31
CA GLN A 181 10.89 -19.71 15.38
C GLN A 181 11.83 -18.56 14.97
N ILE A 182 12.28 -18.55 13.71
CA ILE A 182 13.09 -17.44 13.16
C ILE A 182 12.26 -16.14 13.16
N MET A 183 11.00 -16.19 12.73
CA MET A 183 10.11 -15.03 12.75
C MET A 183 9.87 -14.49 14.16
N ALA A 184 9.73 -15.36 15.16
CA ALA A 184 9.56 -14.95 16.54
C ALA A 184 10.78 -14.15 17.05
N TRP A 185 11.99 -14.67 16.82
CA TRP A 185 13.22 -13.96 17.19
C TRP A 185 13.40 -12.65 16.41
N MET A 186 13.05 -12.62 15.12
CA MET A 186 13.10 -11.40 14.32
C MET A 186 12.18 -10.31 14.89
N GLU A 187 10.96 -10.65 15.26
CA GLU A 187 10.00 -9.71 15.83
C GLU A 187 10.52 -9.15 17.16
N THR A 188 11.04 -9.99 18.05
CA THR A 188 11.59 -9.55 19.33
C THR A 188 12.71 -8.52 19.14
N VAL A 189 13.64 -8.77 18.21
CA VAL A 189 14.75 -7.85 17.91
C VAL A 189 14.26 -6.57 17.24
N ALA A 190 13.27 -6.67 16.36
CA ALA A 190 12.68 -5.51 15.68
C ALA A 190 11.91 -4.59 16.64
N THR A 191 11.14 -5.16 17.56
CA THR A 191 10.41 -4.43 18.59
C THR A 191 11.36 -3.64 19.48
N ILE A 192 12.51 -4.23 19.88
CA ILE A 192 13.56 -3.51 20.63
C ILE A 192 14.10 -2.32 19.81
N SER A 193 14.28 -2.47 18.49
CA SER A 193 14.73 -1.38 17.62
C SER A 193 13.70 -0.25 17.54
N ALA A 194 12.41 -0.59 17.42
CA ALA A 194 11.32 0.38 17.43
C ALA A 194 11.21 1.11 18.79
N SER A 195 11.35 0.39 19.91
CA SER A 195 11.37 0.96 21.27
C SER A 195 12.55 1.91 21.51
N ARG A 196 13.66 1.76 20.78
CA ARG A 196 14.78 2.72 20.88
C ARG A 196 14.48 4.04 20.19
N LEU A 197 13.53 4.07 19.25
CA LEU A 197 13.11 5.28 18.56
C LEU A 197 11.98 6.01 19.28
N CYS A 198 11.01 5.28 19.82
CA CYS A 198 9.87 5.85 20.54
C CYS A 198 9.96 5.58 22.05
N LYS A 199 9.64 6.58 22.87
CA LYS A 199 9.51 6.41 24.34
C LYS A 199 8.15 5.79 24.74
N GLY A 200 7.55 5.01 23.85
CA GLY A 200 6.23 4.40 24.06
C GLY A 200 6.25 2.90 23.82
N HIS A 201 5.07 2.32 23.65
CA HIS A 201 4.87 0.87 23.53
C HIS A 201 4.63 0.49 22.07
N PRO A 202 5.64 -0.03 21.35
CA PRO A 202 5.46 -0.46 19.97
C PRO A 202 4.66 -1.77 19.90
N PHE A 203 3.74 -1.83 18.94
CA PHE A 203 3.01 -3.03 18.57
C PHE A 203 3.07 -3.23 17.06
N LEU A 204 3.15 -4.49 16.65
CA LEU A 204 3.35 -4.86 15.25
C LEU A 204 2.05 -4.64 14.44
N LYS A 205 2.15 -3.84 13.38
CA LYS A 205 1.04 -3.54 12.46
C LYS A 205 1.03 -4.44 11.22
N SER A 206 2.18 -4.79 10.68
CA SER A 206 2.27 -5.68 9.53
C SER A 206 3.70 -6.16 9.30
N VAL A 207 3.84 -7.31 8.68
CA VAL A 207 5.12 -7.82 8.17
C VAL A 207 5.04 -7.86 6.64
N ASP A 208 6.06 -7.30 5.97
CA ASP A 208 6.14 -7.37 4.51
C ASP A 208 6.41 -8.80 4.03
N MET A 209 5.95 -9.10 2.82
CA MET A 209 6.23 -10.40 2.19
C MET A 209 7.74 -10.62 2.03
N PHE A 210 8.24 -11.73 2.56
CA PHE A 210 9.66 -12.10 2.44
C PHE A 210 9.83 -13.58 2.09
N LYS A 211 11.08 -13.97 1.81
CA LYS A 211 11.47 -15.32 1.41
C LYS A 211 12.63 -15.82 2.26
N PHE A 212 12.54 -17.07 2.71
CA PHE A 212 13.69 -17.82 3.23
C PHE A 212 14.59 -18.26 2.06
N ARG A 213 15.82 -17.74 2.02
CA ARG A 213 16.80 -17.96 0.95
C ARG A 213 17.58 -19.26 1.12
N GLY A 214 17.80 -19.69 2.36
CA GLY A 214 18.57 -20.89 2.68
C GLY A 214 18.04 -21.62 3.91
N PRO A 215 18.41 -22.91 4.09
CA PRO A 215 18.05 -23.69 5.26
C PRO A 215 18.91 -23.29 6.47
N SER A 216 18.36 -23.49 7.67
CA SER A 216 19.10 -23.47 8.93
C SER A 216 18.88 -24.79 9.65
N THR A 217 19.91 -25.25 10.37
CA THR A 217 19.89 -26.54 11.09
C THR A 217 20.26 -26.38 12.57
N VAL A 218 19.93 -27.39 13.37
CA VAL A 218 20.35 -27.46 14.78
C VAL A 218 21.87 -27.28 14.90
N GLY A 219 22.29 -26.43 15.83
CA GLY A 219 23.69 -26.04 16.03
C GLY A 219 24.11 -24.77 15.29
N ASP A 220 23.28 -24.25 14.37
CA ASP A 220 23.53 -22.94 13.77
C ASP A 220 23.39 -21.82 14.81
N ARG A 221 24.24 -20.80 14.69
CA ARG A 221 24.09 -19.51 15.37
C ARG A 221 23.40 -18.55 14.41
N LEU A 222 22.23 -18.06 14.80
CA LEU A 222 21.49 -17.06 14.03
C LEU A 222 21.76 -15.68 14.58
N VAL A 223 22.36 -14.82 13.76
CA VAL A 223 22.60 -13.41 14.07
C VAL A 223 21.49 -12.57 13.45
N PHE A 224 20.83 -11.79 14.29
CA PHE A 224 19.74 -10.89 13.92
C PHE A 224 20.25 -9.45 14.03
N ASN A 225 20.31 -8.75 12.91
CA ASN A 225 20.65 -7.32 12.87
C ASN A 225 19.41 -6.53 12.48
N ALA A 226 18.89 -5.71 13.39
CA ALA A 226 17.74 -4.85 13.15
C ALA A 226 18.10 -3.37 13.25
N ILE A 227 17.45 -2.55 12.42
CA ILE A 227 17.56 -1.09 12.48
C ILE A 227 16.30 -0.45 11.91
N VAL A 228 15.95 0.74 12.41
CA VAL A 228 14.92 1.57 11.78
C VAL A 228 15.40 2.03 10.40
N ASN A 229 14.55 1.82 9.39
CA ASN A 229 14.82 2.26 8.02
C ASN A 229 14.21 3.64 7.75
N ASN A 230 12.95 3.84 8.13
CA ASN A 230 12.22 5.09 7.92
C ASN A 230 10.98 5.19 8.83
N THR A 231 10.45 6.39 8.99
CA THR A 231 9.21 6.71 9.71
C THR A 231 8.19 7.35 8.78
N PHE A 232 6.90 7.11 9.06
CA PHE A 232 5.77 7.62 8.31
C PHE A 232 4.69 8.06 9.29
N GLN A 233 4.83 9.27 9.85
CA GLN A 233 3.96 9.82 10.90
C GLN A 233 3.81 8.82 12.06
N THR A 234 2.70 8.09 12.13
CA THR A 234 2.40 7.13 13.20
C THR A 234 3.01 5.75 13.01
N CYS A 235 3.68 5.48 11.88
CA CYS A 235 4.26 4.17 11.57
C CYS A 235 5.79 4.24 11.50
N VAL A 236 6.48 3.21 11.98
CA VAL A 236 7.92 3.03 11.79
C VAL A 236 8.21 1.71 11.07
N GLU A 237 9.10 1.73 10.08
CA GLU A 237 9.60 0.52 9.45
C GLU A 237 10.95 0.11 10.04
N VAL A 238 11.02 -1.13 10.53
CA VAL A 238 12.25 -1.76 11.03
C VAL A 238 12.67 -2.87 10.07
N GLY A 239 13.88 -2.78 9.54
CA GLY A 239 14.49 -3.84 8.74
C GLY A 239 15.26 -4.81 9.62
N VAL A 240 15.06 -6.11 9.43
CA VAL A 240 15.83 -7.18 10.11
C VAL A 240 16.52 -8.06 9.08
N ARG A 241 17.81 -8.30 9.28
CA ARG A 241 18.61 -9.26 8.49
C ARG A 241 19.05 -10.41 9.38
N VAL A 242 18.84 -11.64 8.89
CA VAL A 242 19.16 -12.88 9.60
C VAL A 242 20.28 -13.62 8.87
N GLU A 243 21.36 -13.91 9.59
CA GLU A 243 22.49 -14.67 9.09
C GLU A 243 22.73 -15.91 9.94
N ALA A 244 22.93 -17.06 9.29
CA ALA A 244 23.25 -18.31 9.96
C ALA A 244 24.74 -18.62 9.84
N PHE A 245 25.30 -19.12 10.93
CA PHE A 245 26.67 -19.59 11.00
C PHE A 245 26.70 -20.97 11.66
N ASN A 246 27.17 -21.98 10.94
CA ASN A 246 27.58 -23.22 11.60
C ASN A 246 28.88 -23.00 12.41
N CYS A 247 29.31 -23.98 13.20
CA CYS A 247 30.50 -23.84 14.04
C CYS A 247 31.79 -23.44 13.27
N ARG A 248 31.95 -23.92 12.04
CA ARG A 248 33.11 -23.62 11.19
C ARG A 248 32.98 -22.26 10.50
N GLU A 249 31.83 -21.99 9.90
CA GLU A 249 31.44 -20.72 9.27
C GLU A 249 31.56 -19.56 10.25
N TRP A 250 31.25 -19.79 11.53
CA TRP A 250 31.42 -18.83 12.60
C TRP A 250 32.89 -18.42 12.78
N SER A 251 33.79 -19.40 12.87
CA SER A 251 35.22 -19.15 13.02
C SER A 251 35.83 -18.49 11.77
N GLU A 252 35.28 -18.78 10.58
CA GLU A 252 35.73 -18.23 9.31
C GLU A 252 35.05 -16.90 8.93
N GLY A 253 34.05 -16.44 9.70
CA GLY A 253 33.30 -15.21 9.43
C GLY A 253 32.42 -15.26 8.16
N ARG A 254 32.09 -16.45 7.64
CA ARG A 254 31.35 -16.63 6.38
C ARG A 254 29.91 -17.05 6.64
N GLY A 255 29.05 -16.08 6.92
CA GLY A 255 27.63 -16.30 7.23
C GLY A 255 26.77 -16.56 5.99
N ARG A 256 25.72 -17.37 6.16
CA ARG A 256 24.68 -17.61 5.16
C ARG A 256 23.50 -16.68 5.41
N HIS A 257 23.17 -15.81 4.46
CA HIS A 257 21.98 -14.96 4.58
C HIS A 257 20.71 -15.80 4.45
N ILE A 258 19.98 -15.96 5.56
CA ILE A 258 18.75 -16.77 5.64
C ILE A 258 17.56 -15.98 5.12
N ASN A 259 17.31 -14.79 5.67
CA ASN A 259 16.25 -13.91 5.20
C ASN A 259 16.47 -12.45 5.65
N SER A 260 15.85 -11.54 4.92
CA SER A 260 15.58 -10.17 5.35
C SER A 260 14.07 -9.98 5.42
N ALA A 261 13.58 -9.29 6.44
CA ALA A 261 12.20 -8.84 6.48
C ALA A 261 12.09 -7.41 6.97
N PHE A 262 10.93 -6.82 6.69
CA PHE A 262 10.60 -5.45 7.03
C PHE A 262 9.30 -5.47 7.83
N LEU A 263 9.36 -4.97 9.05
CA LEU A 263 8.27 -4.98 10.01
C LEU A 263 7.81 -3.54 10.23
N ILE A 264 6.50 -3.33 10.20
CA ILE A 264 5.88 -2.02 10.44
C ILE A 264 5.28 -2.01 11.83
N TYR A 265 5.70 -1.06 12.65
CA TYR A 265 5.16 -0.84 13.99
C TYR A 265 4.36 0.46 14.05
N ASN A 266 3.33 0.43 14.88
CA ASN A 266 2.74 1.61 15.48
C ASN A 266 3.18 1.64 16.95
N ALA A 267 3.07 2.79 17.61
CA ALA A 267 3.31 2.88 19.05
C ALA A 267 2.20 3.66 19.72
N VAL A 268 1.87 3.28 20.95
CA VAL A 268 0.98 4.04 21.84
C VAL A 268 1.73 4.60 23.03
N ASP A 269 1.27 5.73 23.55
CA ASP A 269 1.73 6.29 24.81
C ASP A 269 1.03 5.63 26.02
N ASP A 270 1.35 6.10 27.23
CA ASP A 270 0.74 5.57 28.46
C ASP A 270 -0.75 5.92 28.61
N LYS A 271 -1.27 6.84 27.77
CA LYS A 271 -2.69 7.21 27.68
C LYS A 271 -3.43 6.45 26.58
N GLU A 272 -2.76 5.49 25.93
CA GLU A 272 -3.26 4.71 24.78
C GLU A 272 -3.49 5.53 23.49
N GLU A 273 -2.88 6.72 23.37
CA GLU A 273 -2.92 7.52 22.15
C GLU A 273 -1.77 7.15 21.20
N LEU A 274 -2.04 7.20 19.88
CA LEU A 274 -1.04 6.89 18.86
C LEU A 274 0.08 7.93 18.86
N ILE A 275 1.32 7.45 18.90
CA ILE A 275 2.51 8.30 18.86
C ILE A 275 2.89 8.60 17.41
N THR A 276 3.19 9.88 17.14
CA THR A 276 3.88 10.31 15.93
C THR A 276 5.38 10.15 16.12
N PHE A 277 6.02 9.35 15.26
CA PHE A 277 7.46 9.14 15.27
C PHE A 277 8.22 10.35 14.72
N PRO A 278 9.42 10.63 15.24
CA PRO A 278 10.28 11.69 14.70
C PRO A 278 10.72 11.34 13.27
N ARG A 279 11.04 12.37 12.48
CA ARG A 279 11.52 12.21 11.11
C ARG A 279 12.95 11.64 11.14
N ILE A 280 13.21 10.66 10.29
CA ILE A 280 14.53 10.03 10.18
C ILE A 280 15.41 10.82 9.23
N GLU A 281 16.61 11.17 9.69
CA GLU A 281 17.65 11.75 8.87
C GLU A 281 18.69 10.67 8.49
N PRO A 282 18.76 10.27 7.21
CA PRO A 282 19.77 9.33 6.74
C PRO A 282 21.14 10.02 6.65
N ILE A 283 22.17 9.44 7.26
CA ILE A 283 23.54 9.99 7.25
C ILE A 283 24.46 9.17 6.34
N SER A 284 24.43 7.84 6.49
CA SER A 284 25.31 6.96 5.72
C SER A 284 24.69 6.52 4.40
N LYS A 285 25.52 6.10 3.43
CA LYS A 285 25.06 5.50 2.17
C LYS A 285 24.07 4.34 2.38
N ASP A 286 24.28 3.55 3.43
CA ASP A 286 23.40 2.46 3.79
C ASP A 286 22.06 2.95 4.36
N ASP A 287 22.04 4.08 5.08
CA ASP A 287 20.82 4.71 5.58
C ASP A 287 19.98 5.27 4.42
N PHE A 288 20.60 5.99 3.47
CA PHE A 288 19.89 6.46 2.27
C PHE A 288 19.28 5.30 1.47
N ARG A 289 20.02 4.20 1.30
CA ARG A 289 19.50 2.98 0.65
C ARG A 289 18.29 2.42 1.40
N ARG A 290 18.34 2.36 2.73
CA ARG A 290 17.24 1.86 3.58
C ARG A 290 16.03 2.78 3.54
N TYR A 291 16.26 4.09 3.62
CA TYR A 291 15.25 5.14 3.59
C TYR A 291 14.45 5.09 2.28
N ARG A 292 15.13 5.09 1.13
CA ARG A 292 14.52 4.92 -0.20
C ARG A 292 13.81 3.57 -0.33
N GLY A 293 14.43 2.50 0.18
CA GLY A 293 13.84 1.17 0.21
C GLY A 293 12.51 1.10 0.99
N ALA A 294 12.41 1.79 2.12
CA ALA A 294 11.18 1.84 2.92
C ALA A 294 10.05 2.57 2.17
N ILE A 295 10.39 3.63 1.43
CA ILE A 295 9.44 4.34 0.57
C ILE A 295 8.95 3.41 -0.54
N ALA A 296 9.86 2.72 -1.25
CA ALA A 296 9.49 1.77 -2.30
C ALA A 296 8.58 0.65 -1.77
N ARG A 297 8.89 0.07 -0.60
CA ARG A 297 8.04 -0.95 0.05
C ARG A 297 6.67 -0.41 0.46
N LYS A 298 6.61 0.82 1.01
CA LYS A 298 5.34 1.49 1.31
C LYS A 298 4.48 1.62 0.06
N ARG A 299 5.08 2.03 -1.06
CA ARG A 299 4.37 2.16 -2.34
C ARG A 299 3.86 0.81 -2.86
N ILE A 300 4.67 -0.26 -2.78
CA ILE A 300 4.22 -1.63 -3.13
C ILE A 300 3.04 -2.08 -2.25
N ARG A 301 3.09 -1.83 -0.93
CA ARG A 301 2.01 -2.18 0.00
C ARG A 301 0.71 -1.47 -0.34
N LEU A 302 0.78 -0.17 -0.61
CA LEU A 302 -0.38 0.63 -1.00
C LEU A 302 -0.99 0.06 -2.30
N GLY A 303 -0.19 -0.11 -3.34
CA GLY A 303 -0.65 -0.71 -4.61
C GLY A 303 -1.32 -2.08 -4.43
N ARG A 304 -0.80 -2.94 -3.53
CA ARG A 304 -1.41 -4.25 -3.24
C ARG A 304 -2.72 -4.16 -2.46
N LYS A 305 -2.84 -3.22 -1.51
CA LYS A 305 -4.07 -3.01 -0.73
C LYS A 305 -5.22 -2.62 -1.68
N TYR A 306 -4.95 -1.76 -2.66
CA TYR A 306 -5.95 -1.35 -3.66
C TYR A 306 -6.33 -2.46 -4.67
N VAL A 307 -5.47 -3.47 -4.87
CA VAL A 307 -5.78 -4.64 -5.72
C VAL A 307 -6.63 -5.71 -4.97
N ILE A 308 -6.57 -5.75 -3.63
CA ILE A 308 -7.14 -6.85 -2.82
C ILE A 308 -8.30 -6.41 -1.90
N SER A 309 -8.44 -5.13 -1.55
CA SER A 309 -9.49 -4.68 -0.61
C SER A 309 -10.72 -4.11 -1.31
N HIS A 310 -11.81 -4.86 -1.20
CA HIS A 310 -13.21 -4.46 -1.31
C HIS A 310 -13.87 -4.60 0.08
N LYS A 311 -13.19 -4.17 1.15
CA LYS A 311 -13.74 -4.18 2.53
C LYS A 311 -12.92 -3.37 3.54
N GLU A 312 -13.63 -2.40 4.13
CA GLU A 312 -13.52 -1.72 5.44
C GLU A 312 -12.24 -0.96 5.88
N GLU A 313 -12.41 0.37 5.83
CA GLU A 313 -12.15 1.47 6.80
C GLU A 313 -10.90 1.51 7.70
N VAL A 314 -10.10 2.58 7.50
CA VAL A 314 -9.78 3.68 8.45
C VAL A 314 -9.31 4.88 7.59
N PRO A 315 -9.74 6.14 7.85
CA PRO A 315 -9.34 7.30 7.04
C PRO A 315 -7.85 7.60 7.22
N LEU A 316 -7.10 7.65 6.12
CA LEU A 316 -5.71 8.09 6.09
C LEU A 316 -5.59 9.28 5.15
N CYS A 317 -5.62 10.47 5.74
CA CYS A 317 -5.22 11.70 5.07
C CYS A 317 -3.70 11.64 4.84
N ILE A 318 -3.26 11.69 3.59
CA ILE A 318 -1.85 11.87 3.23
C ILE A 318 -1.76 13.12 2.39
N GLN A 319 -0.95 14.08 2.84
CA GLN A 319 -0.21 14.97 1.96
C GLN A 319 0.94 15.65 2.69
N TRP A 320 2.05 15.85 1.98
CA TRP A 320 2.78 17.12 1.82
C TRP A 320 3.98 16.87 0.90
N ASP A 321 4.07 17.60 -0.21
CA ASP A 321 5.30 17.83 -0.99
C ASP A 321 5.34 19.33 -1.32
N GLU A 322 6.28 20.06 -0.70
CA GLU A 322 6.40 21.52 -0.80
C GLU A 322 7.11 22.00 -2.06
N SER A 323 7.55 21.09 -2.94
CA SER A 323 8.42 21.50 -4.03
C SER A 323 7.73 22.25 -5.18
N LYS A 324 6.38 22.31 -5.25
CA LYS A 324 5.66 22.99 -6.36
C LYS A 324 4.30 23.64 -6.03
N GLN A 325 4.04 24.22 -4.85
CA GLN A 325 2.85 25.08 -4.62
C GLN A 325 1.44 24.48 -4.96
N ILE A 326 1.31 23.22 -5.42
CA ILE A 326 0.08 22.51 -5.80
C ILE A 326 -0.27 21.58 -4.64
N LYS A 327 -1.48 21.70 -4.11
CA LYS A 327 -1.99 20.82 -3.04
C LYS A 327 -2.83 19.71 -3.69
N ILE A 328 -2.67 18.46 -3.29
CA ILE A 328 -3.36 17.27 -3.83
C ILE A 328 -3.97 16.44 -2.69
N TYR A 329 -5.13 16.81 -2.17
CA TYR A 329 -5.80 16.04 -1.13
C TYR A 329 -6.39 14.75 -1.70
N THR A 330 -6.41 13.70 -0.88
CA THR A 330 -6.97 12.41 -1.25
C THR A 330 -7.95 11.98 -0.17
N LEU A 331 -9.19 11.71 -0.57
CA LEU A 331 -10.24 11.21 0.32
C LEU A 331 -10.66 9.82 -0.14
N GLU A 332 -10.68 8.88 0.82
CA GLU A 332 -11.12 7.51 0.62
C GLU A 332 -12.46 7.31 1.33
N GLU A 333 -13.55 7.18 0.57
CA GLU A 333 -14.89 6.88 1.10
C GLU A 333 -15.55 5.76 0.28
N GLN A 334 -16.05 4.72 0.94
CA GLN A 334 -17.09 3.79 0.44
C GLN A 334 -17.04 3.46 -1.07
N ASP A 335 -15.92 2.91 -1.56
CA ASP A 335 -15.67 2.50 -2.96
C ASP A 335 -15.21 3.59 -3.94
N VAL A 336 -14.90 4.76 -3.41
CA VAL A 336 -14.52 5.92 -4.18
C VAL A 336 -13.20 6.48 -3.68
N LEU A 337 -12.27 6.61 -4.62
CA LEU A 337 -11.11 7.47 -4.45
C LEU A 337 -11.46 8.86 -5.00
N ALA A 338 -11.45 9.86 -4.12
CA ALA A 338 -11.55 11.25 -4.50
C ALA A 338 -10.17 11.90 -4.44
N VAL A 339 -9.73 12.45 -5.56
CA VAL A 339 -8.53 13.30 -5.62
C VAL A 339 -8.99 14.74 -5.75
N TRP A 340 -8.45 15.60 -4.91
CA TRP A 340 -8.67 17.05 -4.92
C TRP A 340 -7.34 17.74 -5.17
N VAL A 341 -7.18 18.37 -6.33
CA VAL A 341 -6.01 19.18 -6.63
C VAL A 341 -6.38 20.65 -6.47
N GLU A 342 -5.66 21.42 -5.67
CA GLU A 342 -5.88 22.83 -5.42
C GLU A 342 -4.63 23.65 -5.72
N LYS A 343 -4.82 24.78 -6.40
CA LYS A 343 -3.73 25.72 -6.67
C LYS A 343 -4.22 27.17 -6.79
N HIS A 344 -3.37 28.10 -6.38
CA HIS A 344 -3.49 29.52 -6.66
C HIS A 344 -2.94 29.89 -8.04
N VAL A 345 -3.76 30.55 -8.85
CA VAL A 345 -3.48 30.98 -10.24
C VAL A 345 -3.62 32.50 -10.34
N LYS A 346 -2.69 33.15 -11.05
CA LYS A 346 -2.72 34.62 -11.29
C LYS A 346 -3.62 34.99 -12.47
N SER A 347 -4.90 34.62 -12.38
CA SER A 347 -5.89 34.93 -13.41
C SER A 347 -7.24 35.27 -12.78
N PRO A 348 -8.04 36.19 -13.36
CA PRO A 348 -9.41 36.45 -12.93
C PRO A 348 -10.30 35.19 -12.97
N ALA A 349 -11.11 35.00 -11.93
CA ALA A 349 -11.94 33.79 -11.79
C ALA A 349 -12.94 33.58 -12.95
N ASN A 350 -13.45 34.67 -13.57
CA ASN A 350 -14.34 34.59 -14.72
C ASN A 350 -13.65 34.04 -15.97
N LEU A 351 -12.39 34.41 -16.21
CA LEU A 351 -11.61 33.94 -17.34
C LEU A 351 -11.25 32.46 -17.16
N ALA A 352 -10.76 32.10 -15.98
CA ALA A 352 -10.49 30.70 -15.63
C ALA A 352 -11.75 29.83 -15.79
N TYR A 353 -12.93 30.33 -15.38
CA TYR A 353 -14.21 29.65 -15.58
C TYR A 353 -14.55 29.45 -17.06
N CYS A 354 -14.42 30.49 -17.89
CA CYS A 354 -14.70 30.37 -19.33
C CYS A 354 -13.79 29.32 -20.00
N LEU A 355 -12.50 29.33 -19.68
CA LEU A 355 -11.51 28.40 -20.22
C LEU A 355 -11.76 26.96 -19.77
N LEU A 356 -11.97 26.73 -18.48
CA LEU A 356 -12.13 25.39 -17.90
C LEU A 356 -13.53 24.80 -18.10
N SER A 357 -14.53 25.62 -18.39
CA SER A 357 -15.88 25.15 -18.74
C SER A 357 -15.98 24.54 -20.14
N ASP A 358 -15.02 24.83 -21.02
CA ASP A 358 -14.99 24.33 -22.39
C ASP A 358 -14.05 23.11 -22.51
N PHE A 359 -14.64 21.91 -22.41
CA PHE A 359 -13.87 20.67 -22.46
C PHE A 359 -13.24 20.42 -23.84
N THR A 360 -13.67 21.09 -24.91
CA THR A 360 -12.99 20.99 -26.22
C THR A 360 -11.56 21.53 -26.21
N LYS A 361 -11.25 22.43 -25.26
CA LYS A 361 -9.92 22.99 -25.06
C LYS A 361 -9.04 22.13 -24.15
N ARG A 362 -9.60 21.09 -23.50
CA ARG A 362 -8.89 20.23 -22.57
C ARG A 362 -7.70 19.46 -23.19
N PRO A 363 -7.79 18.94 -24.43
CA PRO A 363 -6.63 18.35 -25.12
C PRO A 363 -5.45 19.30 -25.35
N LEU A 364 -5.65 20.62 -25.27
CA LEU A 364 -4.57 21.60 -25.47
C LEU A 364 -3.57 21.61 -24.31
N TRP A 365 -3.98 21.17 -23.12
CA TRP A 365 -3.16 21.22 -21.91
C TRP A 365 -3.12 19.91 -21.12
N ASP A 366 -4.11 19.02 -21.28
CA ASP A 366 -4.13 17.71 -20.62
C ASP A 366 -3.67 16.61 -21.61
N PRO A 367 -2.44 16.07 -21.48
CA PRO A 367 -1.90 15.08 -22.41
C PRO A 367 -2.65 13.74 -22.41
N HIS A 368 -3.54 13.52 -21.43
CA HIS A 368 -4.37 12.32 -21.36
C HIS A 368 -5.60 12.41 -22.26
N TYR A 369 -5.99 13.61 -22.67
CA TYR A 369 -7.14 13.85 -23.54
C TYR A 369 -6.66 13.86 -24.99
N MET A 370 -6.93 12.77 -25.73
CA MET A 370 -6.61 12.70 -27.17
C MET A 370 -7.61 13.51 -28.00
N SER A 371 -8.90 13.40 -27.66
CA SER A 371 -9.95 14.19 -28.31
C SER A 371 -11.11 14.44 -27.35
N CYS A 372 -11.81 15.55 -27.57
CA CYS A 372 -13.03 15.89 -26.86
C CYS A 372 -14.00 16.56 -27.82
N GLU A 373 -15.10 15.89 -28.12
CA GLU A 373 -16.11 16.34 -29.09
C GLU A 373 -17.45 16.58 -28.40
N VAL A 374 -18.17 17.63 -28.80
CA VAL A 374 -19.53 17.90 -28.30
C VAL A 374 -20.51 17.00 -29.05
N ILE A 375 -21.18 16.11 -28.33
CA ILE A 375 -22.22 15.24 -28.87
C ILE A 375 -23.54 15.98 -28.95
N ASP A 376 -23.90 16.68 -27.87
CA ASP A 376 -25.20 17.33 -27.74
C ASP A 376 -25.13 18.53 -26.79
N ARG A 377 -25.99 19.52 -27.04
CA ARG A 377 -26.15 20.72 -26.21
C ARG A 377 -27.54 20.69 -25.59
N VAL A 378 -27.61 20.20 -24.36
CA VAL A 378 -28.88 20.06 -23.62
C VAL A 378 -29.48 21.44 -23.33
N ASN A 379 -28.65 22.40 -22.89
CA ASN A 379 -29.03 23.81 -22.72
C ASN A 379 -27.77 24.71 -22.75
N GLU A 380 -27.92 26.01 -22.47
CA GLU A 380 -26.81 26.98 -22.46
C GLU A 380 -25.68 26.64 -21.45
N ASN A 381 -26.00 25.88 -20.41
CA ASN A 381 -25.11 25.56 -19.28
C ASN A 381 -24.76 24.08 -19.17
N ASP A 382 -25.40 23.19 -19.93
CA ASP A 382 -25.24 21.74 -19.83
C ASP A 382 -24.97 21.17 -21.23
N GLN A 383 -23.81 20.54 -21.40
CA GLN A 383 -23.34 19.96 -22.67
C GLN A 383 -22.84 18.55 -22.47
N ILE A 384 -23.01 17.71 -23.49
CA ILE A 384 -22.56 16.31 -23.48
C ILE A 384 -21.35 16.20 -24.38
N TYR A 385 -20.29 15.57 -23.86
CA TYR A 385 -19.04 15.37 -24.55
C TYR A 385 -18.72 13.88 -24.72
N TYR A 386 -18.12 13.56 -25.86
CA TYR A 386 -17.43 12.30 -26.11
C TYR A 386 -15.93 12.53 -25.97
N ILE A 387 -15.29 11.79 -25.07
CA ILE A 387 -13.89 11.98 -24.72
C ILE A 387 -13.13 10.69 -25.00
N ILE A 388 -11.99 10.80 -25.68
CA ILE A 388 -11.06 9.70 -25.90
C ILE A 388 -9.78 10.00 -25.11
N CYS A 389 -9.35 9.04 -24.30
CA CYS A 389 -8.12 9.11 -23.54
C CYS A 389 -7.07 8.12 -24.03
N SER A 390 -5.80 8.51 -23.89
CA SER A 390 -4.64 7.72 -24.29
C SER A 390 -4.47 6.43 -23.49
N GLU A 391 -3.68 5.50 -24.04
CA GLU A 391 -3.36 4.22 -23.40
C GLU A 391 -2.52 4.43 -22.13
N VAL A 392 -2.91 3.77 -21.04
CA VAL A 392 -2.17 3.77 -19.79
C VAL A 392 -1.70 2.34 -19.53
N ASN A 393 -0.39 2.13 -19.35
CA ASN A 393 0.22 0.85 -18.99
C ASN A 393 -0.02 -0.33 -19.98
N GLY A 394 -0.22 -0.04 -21.27
CA GLY A 394 -0.34 -1.07 -22.33
C GLY A 394 -1.73 -1.69 -22.50
N ASP A 395 -2.77 -1.09 -21.89
CA ASP A 395 -4.17 -1.41 -22.14
C ASP A 395 -4.73 -0.62 -23.35
N LYS A 396 -5.88 -1.07 -23.90
CA LYS A 396 -6.59 -0.35 -24.97
C LYS A 396 -6.97 1.09 -24.55
N PRO A 397 -7.10 2.04 -25.49
CA PRO A 397 -7.52 3.41 -25.18
C PRO A 397 -8.93 3.43 -24.58
N LYS A 398 -9.23 4.45 -23.77
CA LYS A 398 -10.50 4.55 -23.03
C LYS A 398 -11.40 5.60 -23.66
N ASP A 399 -12.69 5.32 -23.72
CA ASP A 399 -13.70 6.29 -24.12
C ASP A 399 -14.66 6.62 -22.97
N PHE A 400 -15.14 7.86 -22.95
CA PHE A 400 -16.09 8.38 -21.99
C PHE A 400 -17.20 9.15 -22.67
N THR A 401 -18.40 9.06 -22.12
CA THR A 401 -19.54 9.92 -22.45
C THR A 401 -19.90 10.70 -21.20
N VAL A 402 -19.73 12.02 -21.22
CA VAL A 402 -19.74 12.86 -20.01
C VAL A 402 -20.68 14.05 -20.20
N LEU A 403 -21.62 14.22 -19.27
CA LEU A 403 -22.39 15.44 -19.11
C LEU A 403 -21.57 16.45 -18.29
N VAL A 404 -21.37 17.64 -18.84
CA VAL A 404 -20.70 18.76 -18.16
C VAL A 404 -21.69 19.88 -17.92
N SER A 405 -21.84 20.26 -16.66
CA SER A 405 -22.74 21.30 -16.17
C SER A 405 -21.95 22.45 -15.57
N ARG A 406 -22.05 23.64 -16.17
CA ARG A 406 -21.37 24.85 -15.70
C ARG A 406 -22.34 25.78 -14.97
N ARG A 407 -21.94 26.33 -13.83
CA ARG A 407 -22.77 27.21 -12.98
C ARG A 407 -21.94 28.42 -12.54
N LYS A 408 -22.51 29.60 -12.74
CA LYS A 408 -21.98 30.87 -12.20
C LYS A 408 -22.40 31.04 -10.73
N PRO A 409 -21.63 31.81 -9.94
CA PRO A 409 -21.95 32.10 -8.54
C PRO A 409 -23.35 32.72 -8.38
N LEU A 410 -24.10 32.25 -7.37
CA LEU A 410 -25.31 32.91 -6.88
C LEU A 410 -24.91 34.14 -6.05
N LYS A 411 -25.80 35.13 -5.89
CA LYS A 411 -25.50 36.44 -5.27
C LYS A 411 -24.82 36.38 -3.87
N ASP A 412 -24.91 35.26 -3.15
CA ASP A 412 -24.32 35.06 -1.82
C ASP A 412 -23.07 34.15 -1.79
N GLY A 413 -22.68 33.52 -2.91
CA GLY A 413 -21.55 32.60 -2.95
C GLY A 413 -20.59 32.93 -4.09
N ASN A 414 -19.32 33.20 -3.79
CA ASN A 414 -18.32 33.64 -4.77
C ASN A 414 -17.75 32.52 -5.66
N THR A 415 -18.27 31.29 -5.62
CA THR A 415 -17.64 30.13 -6.30
C THR A 415 -18.26 29.83 -7.66
N TYR A 416 -17.44 29.71 -8.70
CA TYR A 416 -17.83 29.13 -9.99
C TYR A 416 -17.66 27.62 -9.95
N MET A 417 -18.60 26.89 -10.57
CA MET A 417 -18.59 25.43 -10.57
C MET A 417 -18.74 24.87 -11.98
N VAL A 418 -17.89 23.90 -12.31
CA VAL A 418 -18.00 23.07 -13.51
C VAL A 418 -18.04 21.63 -13.05
N ALA A 419 -19.20 20.97 -13.13
CA ALA A 419 -19.38 19.58 -12.71
C ALA A 419 -19.47 18.68 -13.93
N ALA A 420 -18.93 17.47 -13.84
CA ALA A 420 -18.86 16.48 -14.90
C ALA A 420 -19.26 15.10 -14.35
N LYS A 421 -20.10 14.37 -15.08
CA LYS A 421 -20.56 13.03 -14.71
C LYS A 421 -20.79 12.17 -15.93
N SER A 422 -20.39 10.90 -15.89
CA SER A 422 -20.65 9.97 -16.98
C SER A 422 -22.13 9.67 -17.13
N ILE A 423 -22.59 9.60 -18.38
CA ILE A 423 -23.96 9.26 -18.75
C ILE A 423 -23.97 8.15 -19.81
N ILE A 424 -25.03 7.34 -19.80
CA ILE A 424 -25.24 6.30 -20.81
C ILE A 424 -26.17 6.87 -21.88
N LEU A 425 -25.68 6.98 -23.11
CA LEU A 425 -26.46 7.42 -24.26
C LEU A 425 -26.66 6.26 -25.23
N PRO A 426 -27.92 5.88 -25.56
CA PRO A 426 -28.19 4.87 -26.57
C PRO A 426 -27.63 5.21 -27.96
N SER A 427 -27.46 6.49 -28.26
CA SER A 427 -26.87 6.99 -29.51
C SER A 427 -25.36 6.78 -29.61
N VAL A 428 -24.67 6.48 -28.49
CA VAL A 428 -23.20 6.29 -28.43
C VAL A 428 -22.85 5.02 -27.65
N PRO A 429 -23.13 3.83 -28.23
CA PRO A 429 -22.86 2.56 -27.56
C PRO A 429 -21.35 2.29 -27.39
N PRO A 430 -20.94 1.42 -26.45
CA PRO A 430 -19.54 1.03 -26.28
C PRO A 430 -18.96 0.41 -27.56
N SER A 431 -17.80 0.91 -28.00
CA SER A 431 -17.07 0.38 -29.16
C SER A 431 -16.06 -0.68 -28.72
N PRO A 432 -15.86 -1.80 -29.46
CA PRO A 432 -14.85 -2.80 -29.15
C PRO A 432 -13.40 -2.31 -29.27
N GLN A 433 -13.21 -1.13 -29.91
CA GLN A 433 -11.92 -0.45 -30.04
C GLN A 433 -11.48 0.21 -28.73
N TYR A 434 -12.41 0.57 -27.85
CA TYR A 434 -12.15 1.31 -26.62
C TYR A 434 -12.69 0.57 -25.39
N ILE A 435 -12.13 0.88 -24.22
CA ILE A 435 -12.68 0.43 -22.93
C ILE A 435 -13.55 1.56 -22.37
N ARG A 436 -14.88 1.39 -22.46
CA ARG A 436 -15.85 2.32 -21.89
C ARG A 436 -15.65 2.43 -20.40
N SER A 437 -15.31 3.63 -19.96
CA SER A 437 -15.01 3.94 -18.56
C SER A 437 -15.98 4.99 -18.02
N GLU A 438 -16.14 5.04 -16.70
CA GLU A 438 -17.13 5.88 -16.03
C GLU A 438 -16.49 6.80 -14.98
N VAL A 439 -16.88 8.08 -15.03
CA VAL A 439 -16.56 9.12 -14.06
C VAL A 439 -17.79 9.33 -13.18
N ILE A 440 -17.64 9.07 -11.87
CA ILE A 440 -18.73 9.18 -10.89
C ILE A 440 -19.07 10.66 -10.66
N CYS A 441 -18.05 11.47 -10.41
CA CYS A 441 -18.15 12.92 -10.31
C CYS A 441 -16.77 13.52 -10.55
N ALA A 442 -16.62 14.48 -11.45
CA ALA A 442 -15.40 15.25 -11.57
C ALA A 442 -15.75 16.71 -11.81
N GLY A 443 -14.81 17.63 -11.64
CA GLY A 443 -15.12 19.03 -11.89
C GLY A 443 -14.12 20.02 -11.35
N PHE A 444 -14.36 21.28 -11.71
CA PHE A 444 -13.60 22.42 -11.22
C PHE A 444 -14.46 23.28 -10.29
N LEU A 445 -13.86 23.70 -9.20
CA LEU A 445 -14.35 24.75 -8.32
C LEU A 445 -13.36 25.91 -8.41
N ILE A 446 -13.85 27.10 -8.76
CA ILE A 446 -13.00 28.27 -8.96
C ILE A 446 -13.47 29.37 -8.03
N GLN A 447 -12.58 29.81 -7.14
CA GLN A 447 -12.88 30.79 -6.10
C GLN A 447 -12.03 32.05 -6.31
N PRO A 448 -12.64 33.24 -6.46
CA PRO A 448 -11.90 34.48 -6.56
C PRO A 448 -11.25 34.80 -5.20
N ILE A 449 -9.99 35.19 -5.24
CA ILE A 449 -9.25 35.71 -4.08
C ILE A 449 -9.26 37.23 -4.15
N ASP A 450 -8.92 37.77 -5.32
CA ASP A 450 -8.98 39.19 -5.65
C ASP A 450 -9.42 39.38 -7.12
N SER A 451 -9.35 40.61 -7.66
CA SER A 451 -9.74 40.90 -9.05
C SER A 451 -8.82 40.29 -10.12
N THR A 452 -7.66 39.79 -9.72
CA THR A 452 -6.55 39.36 -10.59
C THR A 452 -6.12 37.92 -10.32
N SER A 453 -6.63 37.26 -9.28
CA SER A 453 -6.22 35.94 -8.85
C SER A 453 -7.39 35.09 -8.34
N CYS A 454 -7.25 33.77 -8.53
CA CYS A 454 -8.23 32.80 -8.08
C CYS A 454 -7.58 31.51 -7.60
N THR A 455 -8.30 30.77 -6.78
CA THR A 455 -8.01 29.37 -6.45
C THR A 455 -8.77 28.48 -7.41
N VAL A 456 -8.05 27.58 -8.10
CA VAL A 456 -8.62 26.53 -8.94
C VAL A 456 -8.48 25.20 -8.21
N SER A 457 -9.61 24.54 -7.97
CA SER A 457 -9.68 23.24 -7.33
C SER A 457 -10.31 22.23 -8.28
N TYR A 458 -9.60 21.15 -8.61
CA TYR A 458 -10.10 20.05 -9.41
C TYR A 458 -10.44 18.87 -8.51
N LEU A 459 -11.71 18.47 -8.51
CA LEU A 459 -12.19 17.28 -7.82
C LEU A 459 -12.37 16.15 -8.85
N ASN A 460 -11.92 14.95 -8.52
CA ASN A 460 -12.22 13.77 -9.31
C ASN A 460 -12.51 12.57 -8.41
N GLN A 461 -13.75 12.10 -8.50
CA GLN A 461 -14.35 10.98 -7.83
C GLN A 461 -14.41 9.79 -8.81
N MET A 462 -13.64 8.75 -8.53
CA MET A 462 -13.33 7.71 -9.52
C MET A 462 -13.92 6.35 -9.17
N SER A 463 -14.22 5.58 -10.22
CA SER A 463 -14.53 4.14 -10.14
C SER A 463 -13.26 3.29 -10.27
N ALA A 464 -13.32 2.03 -9.83
CA ALA A 464 -12.19 1.09 -9.80
C ALA A 464 -11.49 0.85 -11.16
N SER A 465 -12.15 1.17 -12.29
CA SER A 465 -11.63 0.97 -13.66
C SER A 465 -10.50 1.93 -14.06
N ILE A 466 -10.36 3.07 -13.37
CA ILE A 466 -9.35 4.12 -13.65
C ILE A 466 -8.27 4.15 -12.55
N LEU A 467 -8.42 3.32 -11.52
CA LEU A 467 -7.52 3.23 -10.37
C LEU A 467 -6.05 2.93 -10.70
N PRO A 468 -5.70 2.08 -11.69
CA PRO A 468 -4.29 1.83 -12.04
C PRO A 468 -3.52 3.07 -12.50
N TYR A 469 -4.23 4.05 -13.10
CA TYR A 469 -3.65 5.30 -13.60
C TYR A 469 -3.36 6.28 -12.45
N PHE A 470 -4.28 6.40 -11.49
CA PHE A 470 -4.11 7.24 -10.31
C PHE A 470 -3.24 6.60 -9.23
N ALA A 471 -3.18 5.26 -9.17
CA ALA A 471 -2.28 4.53 -8.28
C ALA A 471 -0.80 4.86 -8.55
N GLY A 472 -0.43 5.15 -9.81
CA GLY A 472 0.91 5.63 -10.17
C GLY A 472 1.23 7.00 -9.58
N ASN A 473 0.28 7.95 -9.62
CA ASN A 473 0.46 9.29 -9.07
C ASN A 473 0.38 9.33 -7.54
N LEU A 474 -0.61 8.63 -6.95
CA LEU A 474 -0.74 8.45 -5.50
C LEU A 474 0.41 7.65 -4.89
N GLY A 475 1.00 6.74 -5.67
CA GLY A 475 2.20 6.00 -5.34
C GLY A 475 3.51 6.74 -5.65
N GLY A 476 3.48 7.92 -6.27
CA GLY A 476 4.67 8.70 -6.65
C GLY A 476 5.59 8.00 -7.67
N TRP A 477 5.03 7.12 -8.52
CA TRP A 477 5.66 6.49 -9.68
C TRP A 477 5.33 7.21 -11.00
N SER A 478 4.41 8.18 -10.97
CA SER A 478 4.05 9.08 -12.06
C SER A 478 3.89 10.50 -11.51
N LYS A 479 4.32 11.51 -12.27
CA LYS A 479 4.03 12.93 -12.01
C LYS A 479 2.91 13.46 -12.89
N SER A 480 2.16 12.58 -13.57
CA SER A 480 1.20 13.01 -14.59
C SER A 480 0.08 13.92 -14.05
N ILE A 481 -0.31 13.81 -12.77
CA ILE A 481 -1.26 14.76 -12.15
C ILE A 481 -0.62 16.12 -11.92
N GLU A 482 0.61 16.16 -11.40
CA GLU A 482 1.35 17.42 -11.18
C GLU A 482 1.67 18.11 -12.50
N GLU A 483 2.05 17.35 -13.52
CA GLU A 483 2.33 17.82 -14.87
C GLU A 483 1.07 18.34 -15.55
N ALA A 484 -0.04 17.60 -15.50
CA ALA A 484 -1.31 18.08 -16.03
C ALA A 484 -1.83 19.32 -15.29
N ALA A 485 -1.67 19.37 -13.96
CA ALA A 485 -2.01 20.55 -13.18
C ALA A 485 -1.12 21.75 -13.56
N ALA A 486 0.19 21.55 -13.72
CA ALA A 486 1.14 22.57 -14.17
C ALA A 486 0.79 23.10 -15.57
N SER A 487 0.50 22.20 -16.53
CA SER A 487 0.08 22.58 -17.88
C SER A 487 -1.26 23.31 -17.90
N CYS A 488 -2.22 22.92 -17.04
CA CYS A 488 -3.48 23.63 -16.87
C CYS A 488 -3.25 25.08 -16.39
N ILE A 489 -2.34 25.28 -15.45
CA ILE A 489 -2.03 26.62 -14.92
C ILE A 489 -1.39 27.48 -16.00
N GLN A 490 -0.38 26.95 -16.70
CA GLN A 490 0.26 27.65 -17.82
C GLN A 490 -0.76 28.04 -18.89
N PHE A 491 -1.71 27.16 -19.20
CA PHE A 491 -2.78 27.45 -20.15
C PHE A 491 -3.67 28.62 -19.71
N ILE A 492 -4.04 28.69 -18.43
CA ILE A 492 -4.85 29.79 -17.89
C ILE A 492 -4.05 31.10 -17.84
N GLU A 493 -2.80 31.05 -17.40
CA GLU A 493 -1.95 32.24 -17.24
C GLU A 493 -1.50 32.82 -18.58
N ASN A 494 -1.22 31.99 -19.59
CA ASN A 494 -0.90 32.48 -20.94
C ASN A 494 -2.10 33.18 -21.60
N ALA A 495 -3.32 32.71 -21.33
CA ALA A 495 -4.53 33.35 -21.84
C ALA A 495 -4.78 34.75 -21.22
N THR A 496 -4.20 35.04 -20.05
CA THR A 496 -4.20 36.39 -19.46
C THR A 496 -3.20 37.33 -20.12
N ASP A 497 -2.06 36.81 -20.58
CA ASP A 497 -0.97 37.63 -21.17
C ASP A 497 -1.24 38.00 -22.64
N ASP A 498 -1.95 37.16 -23.40
CA ASP A 498 -2.24 37.40 -24.82
C ASP A 498 -3.34 38.45 -25.10
N GLY A 499 -3.90 39.11 -24.08
CA GLY A 499 -4.73 40.31 -24.26
C GLY A 499 -6.03 40.13 -25.06
N ASP A 500 -6.43 38.90 -25.39
CA ASP A 500 -7.58 38.65 -26.24
C ASP A 500 -8.88 38.58 -25.42
N ILE A 501 -9.36 39.75 -25.02
CA ILE A 501 -10.69 40.00 -24.42
C ILE A 501 -11.77 39.92 -25.53
N SER A 502 -11.72 38.91 -26.39
CA SER A 502 -12.62 38.74 -27.53
C SER A 502 -13.53 37.51 -27.44
N ILE A 503 -13.56 36.80 -26.30
CA ILE A 503 -14.40 35.60 -26.08
C ILE A 503 -15.25 35.70 -24.80
N LEU A 504 -15.73 36.90 -24.45
CA LEU A 504 -16.78 37.08 -23.44
C LEU A 504 -18.18 37.04 -24.05
#